data_AF-A0A7V6YWH4-F1
#
_entry.id   AF-A0A7V6YWH4-F1
#
_cell.length_a   1.000
_cell.length_b   1.000
_cell.length_c   1.000
_cell.angle_alpha   90.00
_cell.angle_beta   90.00
_cell.angle_gamma   90.00
#
_symmetry.space_group_name_H-M   'P 1'
#
loop_
_entity.id
_entity.type
_entity.pdbx_description
1 polymer ?
#
loop_
_entity_poly.entity_id
_entity_poly.type
_entity_poly.pdbx_seq_one_letter_code
_entity_poly.pdbx_strand_id
1 'polypeptide(L)'
;MAIAINFVSVVVNAQNRNSTISMGEVLQSNWNSHQKSNFGIGFSVGNTAEFNNIINILDSDLIDMPLQDSDVVPSAQNQSL
;
A
#
# COMPACT_ATOMS: atom_id res chain seq x y z
N MET A 1 23.62 -21.08 18.82
CA MET A 1 22.99 -22.07 17.92
C MET A 1 21.87 -21.35 17.20
N ALA A 2 21.96 -21.16 15.88
CA ALA A 2 20.89 -20.52 15.13
C ALA A 2 19.75 -21.53 14.91
N ILE A 3 18.53 -21.14 15.26
CA ILE A 3 17.32 -21.94 15.02
C ILE A 3 16.79 -21.53 13.64
N ALA A 4 16.65 -22.50 12.75
CA ALA A 4 16.05 -22.27 11.44
C ALA A 4 14.53 -22.16 11.57
N ILE A 5 13.97 -21.03 11.14
CA ILE A 5 12.53 -20.86 11.01
C ILE A 5 12.17 -21.19 9.55
N ASN A 6 11.51 -22.33 9.34
CA ASN A 6 11.03 -22.74 8.02
C ASN A 6 9.59 -22.28 7.83
N PHE A 7 9.35 -21.42 6.85
CA PHE A 7 8.01 -21.08 6.41
C PHE A 7 7.62 -21.98 5.23
N VAL A 8 6.51 -22.71 5.36
CA VAL A 8 6.00 -23.61 4.30
C VAL A 8 5.44 -22.81 3.12
N SER A 9 4.70 -21.73 3.40
CA SER A 9 4.22 -20.81 2.36
C SER A 9 3.81 -19.47 2.97
N VAL A 10 4.06 -18.38 2.24
CA VAL A 10 3.48 -17.06 2.51
C VAL A 10 2.46 -16.79 1.41
N VAL A 11 1.18 -16.76 1.76
CA VAL A 11 0.09 -16.47 0.81
C VAL A 11 -0.40 -15.06 1.07
N VAL A 12 -0.22 -14.17 0.10
CA VAL A 12 -0.69 -12.80 0.19
C VAL A 12 -1.77 -12.57 -0.87
N ASN A 13 -3.00 -12.39 -0.40
CA ASN A 13 -4.17 -12.25 -1.28
C ASN A 13 -4.33 -10.82 -1.82
N ALA A 14 -3.78 -9.83 -1.10
CA ALA A 14 -3.72 -8.45 -1.57
C ALA A 14 -2.61 -7.69 -0.87
N GLN A 15 -1.95 -6.82 -1.63
CA GLN A 15 -1.06 -5.76 -1.16
C GLN A 15 -1.54 -4.46 -1.80
N ASN A 16 -1.70 -3.41 -1.01
CA ASN A 16 -2.08 -2.10 -1.55
C ASN A 16 -0.88 -1.15 -1.48
N ARG A 17 -1.09 0.12 -1.84
CA ARG A 17 -0.04 1.13 -1.89
C ARG A 17 0.70 1.24 -0.56
N ASN A 18 2.01 1.50 -0.67
CA ASN A 18 2.90 1.57 0.47
C ASN A 18 2.85 0.29 1.30
N SER A 19 3.08 -0.86 0.66
CA SER A 19 3.14 -2.15 1.35
C SER A 19 4.29 -3.03 0.86
N THR A 20 4.70 -3.95 1.72
CA THR A 20 5.88 -4.80 1.55
C THR A 20 5.67 -6.11 2.29
N ILE A 21 6.36 -7.14 1.82
CA ILE A 21 6.57 -8.37 2.57
C ILE A 21 8.07 -8.50 2.71
N SER A 22 8.58 -8.37 3.93
CA SER A 22 10.01 -8.44 4.22
C SER A 22 10.31 -9.53 5.24
N MET A 23 11.50 -10.14 5.08
CA MET A 23 12.06 -11.11 6.02
C MET A 23 13.53 -10.73 6.27
N GLY A 24 13.93 -10.62 7.55
CA GLY A 24 15.25 -10.12 7.94
C GLY A 24 15.24 -8.62 8.27
N GLU A 25 16.43 -8.03 8.46
CA GLU A 25 16.57 -6.59 8.68
C GLU A 25 16.32 -5.83 7.37
N VAL A 26 15.35 -4.92 7.38
CA VAL A 26 15.02 -4.11 6.21
C VAL A 26 14.91 -2.65 6.61
N LEU A 27 15.73 -1.80 6.00
CA LEU A 27 15.57 -0.36 6.07
C LEU A 27 14.58 0.08 4.98
N GLN A 28 13.40 0.53 5.39
CA GLN A 28 12.38 1.05 4.49
C GLN A 28 12.23 2.55 4.72
N SER A 29 13.05 3.33 4.02
CA SER A 29 12.93 4.79 3.98
C SER A 29 12.07 5.21 2.78
N ASN A 30 11.54 6.44 2.82
CA ASN A 30 10.92 7.11 1.66
C ASN A 30 9.61 6.49 1.15
N TRP A 31 8.74 6.08 2.07
CA TRP A 31 7.46 5.47 1.77
C TRP A 31 6.35 6.53 1.72
N ASN A 32 6.18 7.17 0.56
CA ASN A 32 5.07 8.11 0.35
C ASN A 32 4.04 7.53 -0.61
N SER A 33 2.76 7.59 -0.20
CA SER A 33 1.65 7.26 -1.09
C SER A 33 0.51 8.22 -0.87
N HIS A 34 0.11 8.83 -1.97
CA HIS A 34 -1.06 9.68 -2.04
C HIS A 34 -2.09 9.05 -2.95
N GLN A 35 -3.34 9.11 -2.55
CA GLN A 35 -4.45 8.71 -3.40
C GLN A 35 -5.67 9.52 -3.03
N LYS A 36 -6.39 9.95 -4.05
CA LYS A 36 -7.82 10.14 -3.94
C LYS A 36 -8.47 8.99 -4.66
N SER A 37 -9.46 8.38 -4.02
CA SER A 37 -10.25 7.35 -4.65
C SER A 37 -11.71 7.62 -4.44
N ASN A 38 -12.45 7.46 -5.53
CA ASN A 38 -13.89 7.64 -5.56
C ASN A 38 -14.51 6.31 -6.03
N PHE A 39 -14.51 5.33 -5.13
CA PHE A 39 -14.98 4.00 -5.48
C PHE A 39 -16.49 3.89 -5.28
N GLY A 40 -17.19 3.43 -6.32
CA GLY A 40 -18.63 3.21 -6.26
C GLY A 40 -19.02 1.97 -5.47
N ILE A 41 -18.40 0.85 -5.81
CA ILE A 41 -18.59 -0.46 -5.15
C ILE A 41 -17.35 -0.90 -4.38
N GLY A 42 -16.38 -0.01 -4.20
CA GLY A 42 -15.14 -0.34 -3.50
C GLY A 42 -14.26 -1.32 -4.28
N PHE A 43 -13.61 -2.24 -3.54
CA PHE A 43 -12.69 -3.24 -4.06
C PHE A 43 -13.16 -4.64 -3.65
N SER A 44 -13.51 -5.47 -4.63
CA SER A 44 -14.02 -6.83 -4.40
C SER A 44 -12.89 -7.86 -4.55
N VAL A 45 -12.71 -8.71 -3.53
CA VAL A 45 -11.65 -9.73 -3.48
C VAL A 45 -12.28 -11.10 -3.24
N GLY A 46 -11.91 -12.09 -4.06
CA GLY A 46 -12.46 -13.44 -3.99
C GLY A 46 -13.66 -13.63 -4.91
N ASN A 47 -14.53 -14.58 -4.58
CA ASN A 47 -15.74 -14.84 -5.37
C ASN A 47 -16.86 -13.88 -4.96
N THR A 48 -17.15 -12.90 -5.81
CA THR A 48 -18.15 -11.85 -5.56
C THR A 48 -19.07 -11.72 -6.76
N ALA A 49 -20.38 -11.66 -6.50
CA ALA A 49 -21.41 -11.45 -7.50
C ALA A 49 -22.30 -10.29 -7.06
N GLU A 50 -22.38 -9.26 -7.90
CA GLU A 50 -23.09 -8.02 -7.63
C GLU A 50 -24.10 -7.77 -8.75
N PHE A 51 -25.36 -7.51 -8.42
CA PHE A 51 -26.44 -7.34 -9.40
C PHE A 51 -27.35 -6.17 -9.02
N ASN A 52 -27.88 -5.48 -10.02
CA ASN A 52 -28.82 -4.36 -9.89
C ASN A 52 -28.31 -3.13 -9.11
N ASN A 53 -27.00 -2.89 -9.10
CA ASN A 53 -26.42 -1.70 -8.47
C ASN A 53 -26.43 -0.51 -9.44
N ILE A 54 -26.91 0.66 -8.98
CA ILE A 54 -26.71 1.95 -9.64
C ILE A 54 -25.83 2.78 -8.73
N ILE A 55 -24.67 3.20 -9.23
CA ILE A 55 -23.71 4.00 -8.49
C ILE A 55 -23.54 5.32 -9.22
N ASN A 56 -23.89 6.41 -8.56
CA ASN A 56 -23.58 7.75 -9.04
C ASN A 56 -22.62 8.39 -8.05
N ILE A 57 -21.46 8.80 -8.54
CA ILE A 57 -20.46 9.47 -7.72
C ILE A 57 -20.14 10.81 -8.34
N LEU A 58 -20.55 11.85 -7.63
CA LEU A 58 -20.34 13.24 -8.01
C LEU A 58 -19.23 13.80 -7.14
N ASP A 59 -18.15 14.22 -7.78
CA ASP A 59 -16.97 14.79 -7.14
C ASP A 59 -16.75 16.17 -7.75
N SER A 60 -17.44 17.17 -7.19
CA SER A 60 -17.49 18.52 -7.75
C SER A 60 -16.50 19.44 -7.05
N ASP A 61 -15.22 19.10 -7.07
CA ASP A 61 -14.14 19.98 -6.62
C ASP A 61 -13.46 20.70 -7.80
N LEU A 62 -13.02 21.94 -7.56
CA LEU A 62 -12.32 22.77 -8.55
C LEU A 62 -10.82 22.43 -8.65
N ILE A 63 -10.25 21.96 -7.54
CA ILE A 63 -8.87 21.48 -7.43
C ILE A 63 -8.92 20.18 -6.67
N ASP A 64 -8.46 19.11 -7.32
CA ASP A 64 -8.43 17.78 -6.76
C ASP A 64 -7.02 17.44 -6.26
N MET A 65 -6.92 16.98 -5.01
CA MET A 65 -5.75 16.42 -4.34
C MET A 65 -4.44 17.18 -4.66
N PRO A 66 -4.27 18.45 -4.24
CA PRO A 66 -3.00 19.13 -4.37
C PRO A 66 -1.99 18.50 -3.41
N LEU A 67 -0.95 17.89 -3.97
CA LEU A 67 0.11 17.22 -3.21
C LEU A 67 1.34 18.12 -3.14
N GLN A 68 1.84 18.34 -1.94
CA GLN A 68 3.13 18.97 -1.71
C GLN A 68 3.97 18.04 -0.84
N ASP A 69 5.04 17.52 -1.42
CA ASP A 69 6.05 16.73 -0.72
C ASP A 69 7.34 17.56 -0.66
N SER A 70 7.68 18.07 0.51
CA SER A 70 8.84 18.96 0.72
C SER A 70 9.80 18.38 1.75
N ASP A 71 9.88 17.05 1.83
CA ASP A 71 10.78 16.38 2.73
C ASP A 71 12.21 16.29 2.15
N VAL A 72 13.21 16.43 3.03
CA VAL A 72 14.60 16.07 2.74
C VAL A 72 14.85 14.79 3.50
N VAL A 73 15.00 13.70 2.76
CA VAL A 73 15.01 12.34 3.30
C VAL A 73 16.46 11.86 3.43
N PRO A 74 17.00 11.71 4.66
CA PRO A 74 18.36 11.23 4.85
C PRO A 74 18.42 9.72 4.60
N SER A 75 19.01 9.32 3.48
CA SER A 75 19.39 7.92 3.22
C SER A 75 20.79 7.68 3.76
N ALA A 76 20.92 7.48 5.08
CA ALA A 76 22.19 7.03 5.64
C ALA A 76 21.97 6.13 6.85
N GLN A 77 21.91 4.82 6.62
CA GLN A 77 22.45 3.90 7.60
C GLN A 77 23.94 3.76 7.32
N ASN A 78 24.78 4.34 8.17
CA ASN A 78 26.15 3.85 8.33
C ASN A 78 26.05 2.45 8.94
N GLN A 79 25.90 1.42 8.10
CA GLN A 79 26.13 0.04 8.53
C GLN A 79 27.63 -0.15 8.68
N SER A 80 28.13 -0.06 9.91
CA SER A 80 29.46 -0.57 10.23
C SER A 80 29.41 -2.10 10.25
N LEU A 81 30.36 -2.71 9.53
CA LEU A 81 30.61 -4.16 9.45
C LEU A 81 30.73 -4.82 10.83
#